data_AF-A0A3C0C4Y3-F1
#
_entry.id   AF-A0A3C0C4Y3-F1
#
_cell.length_a   1.000
_cell.length_b   1.000
_cell.length_c   1.000
_cell.angle_alpha   90.00
_cell.angle_beta   90.00
_cell.angle_gamma   90.00
#
_symmetry.space_group_name_H-M   'P 1'
#
loop_
_entity.id
_entity.type
_entity.pdbx_description
1 polymer ?
#
loop_
_entity_poly.entity_id
_entity_poly.type
_entity_poly.pdbx_seq_one_letter_code
_entity_poly.pdbx_strand_id
1 'polypeptide(L)'
;TTVDGIDEILLAGAFGSNIDIASAITVGLLPKVEREKVRFIFNSSGLGACMALASADFYRATEQTMSRMEYIELSSLKDFQKRFIRSMLFV
;
A
#
# COMPACT_ATOMS: atom_id res chain seq x y z
N THR A 1 12.87 7.77 0.22
CA THR A 1 11.78 8.76 0.36
C THR A 1 11.50 8.99 1.83
N THR A 2 11.54 10.23 2.29
CA THR A 2 11.03 10.59 3.62
C THR A 2 9.50 10.61 3.58
N VAL A 3 8.84 10.54 4.75
CA VAL A 3 7.37 10.57 4.84
C VAL A 3 6.80 11.83 4.19
N ASP A 4 7.54 12.94 4.22
CA ASP A 4 7.15 14.22 3.63
C ASP A 4 7.01 14.17 2.10
N GLY A 5 7.69 13.23 1.44
CA GLY A 5 7.62 13.05 -0.02
C GLY A 5 6.45 12.19 -0.50
N ILE A 6 5.49 11.84 0.39
CA ILE A 6 4.31 11.03 0.05
C ILE A 6 3.12 11.97 -0.17
N ASP A 7 2.57 11.96 -1.38
CA ASP A 7 1.37 12.71 -1.75
C ASP A 7 0.08 12.01 -1.30
N GLU A 8 -0.03 10.71 -1.57
CA GLU A 8 -1.21 9.90 -1.25
C GLU A 8 -0.81 8.46 -0.87
N ILE A 9 -1.57 7.84 0.03
CA ILE A 9 -1.51 6.43 0.42
C ILE A 9 -2.84 5.77 0.03
N LEU A 10 -2.78 4.85 -0.92
CA LEU A 10 -3.93 4.07 -1.36
C LEU A 10 -4.00 2.74 -0.60
N LEU A 11 -5.03 2.57 0.23
CA LEU A 11 -5.27 1.35 0.99
C LEU A 11 -6.21 0.42 0.23
N ALA A 12 -5.65 -0.68 -0.26
CA ALA A 12 -6.40 -1.79 -0.85
C ALA A 12 -6.49 -2.97 0.14
N GLY A 13 -7.53 -3.78 -0.02
CA GLY A 13 -7.72 -5.01 0.76
C GLY A 13 -9.13 -5.19 1.31
N ALA A 14 -9.38 -6.37 1.86
CA ALA A 14 -10.70 -6.78 2.35
C ALA A 14 -11.14 -6.09 3.65
N PHE A 15 -10.24 -5.33 4.29
CA PHE A 15 -10.55 -4.56 5.49
C PHE A 15 -11.61 -3.46 5.25
N GLY A 16 -11.84 -3.08 3.98
CA GLY A 16 -12.86 -2.10 3.62
C GLY A 16 -12.68 -0.77 4.34
N SER A 17 -13.78 -0.07 4.61
CA SER A 17 -13.82 1.16 5.42
C SER A 17 -13.79 0.89 6.93
N ASN A 18 -13.52 -0.35 7.38
CA ASN A 18 -13.58 -0.73 8.79
C ASN A 18 -12.29 -0.45 9.56
N ILE A 19 -11.23 -0.02 8.89
CA ILE A 19 -10.02 0.50 9.54
C ILE A 19 -10.22 1.99 9.82
N ASP A 20 -10.20 2.37 11.09
CA ASP A 20 -10.05 3.78 11.44
C ASP A 20 -8.60 4.22 11.19
N ILE A 21 -8.43 5.18 10.29
CA ILE A 21 -7.11 5.68 9.87
C ILE A 21 -6.36 6.30 11.04
N ALA A 22 -7.04 7.04 11.92
CA ALA A 22 -6.39 7.68 13.06
C ALA A 22 -5.82 6.62 14.03
N SER A 23 -6.60 5.58 14.31
CA SER A 23 -6.19 4.43 15.10
C SER A 23 -5.04 3.67 14.45
N ALA A 24 -5.09 3.41 13.13
CA ALA A 24 -4.03 2.73 12.39
C ALA A 24 -2.70 3.50 12.41
N ILE A 25 -2.75 4.83 12.33
CA ILE A 25 -1.57 5.69 12.51
C ILE A 25 -1.08 5.63 13.98
N THR A 26 -2.02 5.69 14.93
CA THR A 26 -1.71 5.69 16.37
C THR A 26 -0.98 4.42 16.78
N VAL A 27 -1.44 3.24 16.35
CA VAL A 27 -0.81 1.96 16.70
C VAL A 27 0.44 1.63 15.87
N GLY A 28 0.85 2.52 14.97
CA GLY A 28 2.05 2.34 14.14
C GLY A 28 1.88 1.43 12.91
N LEU A 29 0.65 1.10 12.51
CA LEU A 29 0.38 0.35 11.27
C LEU A 29 0.62 1.21 10.03
N LEU A 30 0.24 2.48 10.08
CA LEU A 30 0.46 3.46 9.02
C LEU A 30 1.51 4.49 9.47
N PRO A 31 2.26 5.10 8.54
CA PRO A 31 3.17 6.19 8.87
C PRO A 31 2.40 7.40 9.43
N LYS A 32 3.10 8.24 10.20
CA LYS A 32 2.54 9.52 10.70
C LYS A 32 2.37 10.50 9.54
N VAL A 33 1.18 10.53 8.96
CA VAL A 33 0.77 11.43 7.88
C VAL A 33 -0.58 12.06 8.21
N GLU A 34 -0.91 13.16 7.54
CA GLU A 34 -2.27 13.73 7.58
C GLU A 34 -3.29 12.69 7.09
N ARG A 35 -4.41 12.57 7.79
CA ARG A 35 -5.45 11.57 7.52
C ARG A 35 -5.96 11.66 6.09
N GLU A 36 -6.03 12.87 5.56
CA GLU A 36 -6.55 13.22 4.24
C GLU A 36 -5.67 12.65 3.11
N LYS A 37 -4.40 12.32 3.40
CA LYS A 37 -3.52 11.64 2.44
C LYS A 37 -3.84 10.16 2.28
N VAL A 38 -4.71 9.58 3.11
CA VAL A 38 -5.00 8.14 3.11
C VAL A 38 -6.39 7.88 2.52
N ARG A 39 -6.45 7.14 1.41
CA ARG A 39 -7.71 6.80 0.72
C ARG A 39 -7.88 5.30 0.55
N PHE A 40 -9.07 4.79 0.88
CA PHE A 40 -9.43 3.40 0.61
C PHE A 40 -9.84 3.21 -0.85
N ILE A 41 -9.26 2.19 -1.49
CA ILE A 41 -9.60 1.76 -2.86
C ILE A 41 -10.20 0.35 -2.90
N PHE A 42 -10.56 -0.20 -1.73
CA PHE A 42 -11.21 -1.50 -1.56
C PHE A 42 -10.44 -2.65 -2.23
N ASN A 43 -11.15 -3.64 -2.77
CA ASN A 43 -10.57 -4.77 -3.45
C ASN A 43 -10.11 -4.37 -4.88
N SER A 44 -8.93 -3.78 -4.95
CA SER A 44 -8.32 -3.35 -6.22
C SER A 44 -7.98 -4.52 -7.15
N SER A 45 -7.66 -5.71 -6.62
CA SER A 45 -7.36 -6.88 -7.45
C SER A 45 -8.60 -7.41 -8.17
N GLY A 46 -9.74 -7.48 -7.47
CA GLY A 46 -11.02 -7.90 -8.07
C GLY A 46 -11.50 -6.91 -9.13
N LEU A 47 -11.51 -5.61 -8.81
CA LEU A 47 -11.89 -4.57 -9.78
C LEU A 47 -10.94 -4.55 -10.99
N GLY A 48 -9.62 -4.62 -10.74
CA GLY A 48 -8.61 -4.68 -11.79
C GLY A 48 -8.78 -5.88 -12.73
N ALA A 49 -9.14 -7.05 -12.19
CA ALA A 49 -9.42 -8.24 -13.00
C ALA A 49 -10.65 -8.04 -13.90
N CYS A 50 -11.74 -7.45 -13.37
CA CYS A 50 -12.91 -7.12 -14.19
C CYS A 50 -12.59 -6.11 -15.29
N MET A 51 -11.80 -5.07 -14.98
CA MET A 51 -11.39 -4.06 -15.96
C MET A 51 -10.48 -4.64 -17.04
N ALA A 52 -9.54 -5.50 -16.67
CA ALA A 52 -8.69 -6.24 -17.60
C ALA A 52 -9.49 -7.15 -18.54
N LEU A 53 -10.50 -7.86 -18.00
CA LEU A 53 -11.39 -8.70 -18.81
C LEU A 53 -12.23 -7.87 -19.79
N ALA A 54 -12.70 -6.69 -19.36
CA ALA A 54 -13.58 -5.84 -20.15
C ALA A 54 -12.84 -4.96 -21.18
N SER A 55 -11.54 -4.73 -21.01
CA SER A 55 -10.76 -3.81 -21.86
C SER A 55 -9.34 -4.32 -22.13
N ALA A 56 -9.08 -4.64 -23.39
CA ALA A 56 -7.75 -5.00 -23.86
C ALA A 56 -6.74 -3.85 -23.69
N ASP A 57 -7.19 -2.60 -23.79
CA ASP A 57 -6.35 -1.42 -23.60
C ASP A 57 -5.92 -1.28 -22.14
N PHE A 58 -6.86 -1.51 -21.21
CA PHE A 58 -6.56 -1.54 -19.79
C PHE A 58 -5.58 -2.66 -19.47
N TYR A 59 -5.81 -3.86 -20.00
CA TYR A 59 -4.89 -4.99 -19.82
C TYR A 59 -3.46 -4.63 -20.30
N ARG A 60 -3.30 -4.07 -21.51
CA ARG A 60 -1.99 -3.62 -22.01
C ARG A 60 -1.35 -2.55 -21.13
N ALA A 61 -2.12 -1.63 -20.56
CA ALA A 61 -1.61 -0.64 -19.62
C ALA A 61 -1.08 -1.29 -18.33
N THR A 62 -1.67 -2.40 -17.87
CA THR A 62 -1.13 -3.16 -16.73
C THR A 62 0.23 -3.78 -17.04
N GLU A 63 0.45 -4.28 -18.27
CA GLU A 63 1.75 -4.83 -18.70
C GLU A 63 2.84 -3.74 -18.72
N GLN A 64 2.50 -2.53 -19.22
CA GLN A 64 3.39 -1.36 -19.18
C GLN A 64 3.69 -0.90 -17.75
N THR A 65 2.73 -1.05 -16.84
CA THR A 65 2.94 -0.73 -15.42
C THR A 65 3.87 -1.75 -14.77
N MET A 66 3.65 -3.04 -15.05
CA MET A 66 4.47 -4.14 -14.54
C MET A 66 5.94 -3.99 -14.95
N SER A 67 6.23 -3.55 -16.19
CA SER A 67 7.62 -3.37 -16.65
C SER A 67 8.39 -2.26 -15.92
N ARG A 68 7.68 -1.39 -15.20
CA ARG A 68 8.24 -0.29 -14.39
C ARG A 68 8.32 -0.63 -12.90
N MET A 69 7.80 -1.78 -12.48
CA MET A 69 7.85 -2.22 -11.09
C MET A 69 9.18 -2.88 -10.77
N GLU A 70 9.75 -2.54 -9.62
CA GLU A 70 10.95 -3.16 -9.08
C GLU A 70 10.60 -3.99 -7.84
N TYR A 71 11.05 -5.24 -7.81
CA TYR A 71 10.89 -6.10 -6.64
C TYR A 71 12.02 -5.84 -5.64
N ILE A 72 11.65 -5.55 -4.39
CA ILE A 72 12.59 -5.35 -3.29
C ILE A 72 12.51 -6.55 -2.35
N GLU A 73 13.57 -7.36 -2.30
CA GLU A 73 13.67 -8.53 -1.42
C GLU A 73 13.97 -8.10 0.03
N LEU A 74 12.92 -7.94 0.83
CA LEU A 74 13.02 -7.44 2.20
C LEU A 74 13.89 -8.32 3.11
N SER A 75 13.93 -9.64 2.88
CA SER A 75 14.74 -10.56 3.69
C SER A 75 16.26 -10.33 3.53
N SER A 76 16.67 -9.77 2.39
CA SER A 76 18.07 -9.43 2.10
C SER A 76 18.53 -8.11 2.74
N LEU A 77 17.59 -7.28 3.21
CA LEU A 77 17.89 -5.97 3.78
C LEU A 77 18.36 -6.11 5.23
N LYS A 78 19.63 -5.76 5.47
CA LYS A 78 20.33 -5.90 6.76
C LYS A 78 19.57 -5.36 7.98
N ASP A 79 18.76 -4.32 7.80
CA ASP A 79 18.03 -3.66 8.89
C ASP A 79 16.53 -3.98 8.93
N PHE A 80 16.00 -4.77 8.00
CA PHE A 80 14.56 -5.09 7.97
C PHE A 80 14.13 -5.82 9.25
N GLN A 81 14.86 -6.86 9.66
CA GLN A 81 14.54 -7.62 10.88
C GLN A 81 14.50 -6.73 12.13
N LYS A 82 15.46 -5.82 12.28
CA LYS A 82 15.49 -4.86 13.40
C LYS A 82 14.28 -3.93 13.37
N ARG A 83 13.94 -3.39 12.20
CA ARG A 83 12.77 -2.51 12.02
C ARG A 83 11.46 -3.25 12.29
N PHE A 84 11.34 -4.49 11.84
CA PHE A 84 10.18 -5.34 12.09
C PHE A 84 9.99 -5.61 13.58
N ILE A 85 11.03 -6.08 14.28
CA ILE A 85 10.97 -6.34 15.73
C ILE A 85 10.58 -5.07 16.50
N ARG A 86 11.17 -3.92 16.16
CA ARG A 86 10.83 -2.65 16.78
C ARG A 86 9.36 -2.26 16.56
N SER A 87 8.79 -2.63 15.41
CA SER A 87 7.40 -2.30 15.05
C SER A 87 6.38 -3.33 15.57
N MET A 88 6.82 -4.42 16.20
CA MET A 88 5.93 -5.34 16.92
C MET A 88 5.54 -4.80 18.31
N LEU A 89 6.35 -3.89 18.86
CA LEU A 89 5.97 -3.15 20.06
C LEU A 89 4.97 -2.08 19.63
N PHE A 90 3.79 -2.05 20.25
CA PHE A 90 2.90 -0.92 20.11
C PHE A 90 3.63 0.34 20.58
N VAL A 91 3.71 1.34 19.71
CA VAL A 91 4.35 2.64 19.97
C VAL A 91 3.31 3.72 20.16
#